data_AF-A0A523SXD3-F1
#
_entry.id   AF-A0A523SXD3-F1
#
_cell.length_a   1.000
_cell.length_b   1.000
_cell.length_c   1.000
_cell.angle_alpha   90.00
_cell.angle_beta   90.00
_cell.angle_gamma   90.00
#
_symmetry.space_group_name_H-M   'P 1'
#
loop_
_entity.id
_entity.type
_entity.pdbx_description
1 polymer ?
#
loop_
_entity_poly.entity_id
_entity_poly.type
_entity_poly.pdbx_seq_one_letter_code
_entity_poly.pdbx_strand_id
1 'polypeptide(L)'
;MFIKWQSRKSFRNRNVSVRHCAYLVKNYREGNKVKQKVVSYLGSITGYKKRNERNEVVGEDFYPIPTKLFYKKAQKNLNKLNIPEKEKDKVLKTLSLKIPCSSSKEIKQAEMEFKVRLEEFKTLG
;
A
#
# COMPACT_ATOMS: atom_id res chain seq x y z
N MET A 1 -18.07 1.53 6.85
CA MET A 1 -17.38 1.25 5.56
C MET A 1 -16.24 0.28 5.84
N PHE A 2 -15.70 -0.40 4.83
CA PHE A 2 -14.54 -1.27 5.03
C PHE A 2 -13.61 -1.23 3.81
N ILE A 3 -12.43 -1.81 3.97
CA ILE A 3 -11.41 -1.84 2.93
C ILE A 3 -11.53 -3.16 2.16
N LYS A 4 -11.78 -3.06 0.87
CA LYS A 4 -11.68 -4.18 -0.07
C LYS A 4 -10.30 -4.17 -0.70
N TRP A 5 -9.58 -5.27 -0.54
CA TRP A 5 -8.28 -5.48 -1.17
C TRP A 5 -8.46 -6.25 -2.47
N GLN A 6 -7.85 -5.76 -3.54
CA GLN A 6 -7.71 -6.49 -4.80
C GLN A 6 -6.22 -6.69 -5.09
N SER A 7 -5.77 -7.94 -5.04
CA SER A 7 -4.38 -8.29 -5.35
C SER A 7 -4.27 -8.77 -6.81
N ARG A 8 -3.22 -8.36 -7.52
CA ARG A 8 -2.87 -8.88 -8.84
C ARG A 8 -1.41 -9.35 -8.82
N LYS A 9 -1.18 -10.59 -9.22
CA LYS A 9 0.17 -11.14 -9.38
C LYS A 9 0.72 -10.74 -10.74
N SER A 10 1.97 -10.28 -10.77
CA SER A 10 2.72 -10.03 -11.99
C SER A 10 3.91 -10.98 -12.03
N PHE A 11 4.10 -11.62 -13.18
CA PHE A 11 5.23 -12.50 -13.44
C PHE A 11 6.13 -11.80 -14.46
N ARG A 12 7.31 -11.35 -14.03
CA ARG A 12 8.33 -10.84 -14.94
C ARG A 12 9.65 -11.51 -14.60
N ASN A 13 10.24 -12.21 -15.55
CA ASN A 13 11.56 -12.86 -15.42
C ASN A 13 11.68 -13.72 -14.14
N ARG A 14 10.73 -14.63 -13.89
CA ARG A 14 10.66 -15.50 -12.69
C ARG A 14 10.45 -14.78 -11.35
N ASN A 15 10.49 -13.44 -11.33
CA ASN A 15 10.13 -12.65 -10.16
C ASN A 15 8.61 -12.48 -10.09
N VAL A 16 8.05 -12.88 -8.97
CA VAL A 16 6.63 -12.70 -8.65
C VAL A 16 6.52 -11.45 -7.78
N SER A 17 5.88 -10.42 -8.31
CA SER A 17 5.45 -9.26 -7.52
C SER A 17 3.95 -9.29 -7.36
N VAL A 18 3.45 -8.86 -6.19
CA VAL A 18 2.02 -8.79 -5.92
C VAL A 18 1.64 -7.32 -5.77
N ARG A 19 0.77 -6.84 -6.66
CA ARG A 19 0.22 -5.49 -6.57
C ARG A 19 -1.08 -5.54 -5.77
N HIS A 20 -1.14 -4.82 -4.66
CA HIS A 20 -2.33 -4.70 -3.83
C HIS A 20 -2.99 -3.35 -4.09
N CYS A 21 -4.27 -3.36 -4.46
CA CYS A 21 -5.11 -2.17 -4.58
C CYS A 21 -6.08 -2.11 -3.41
N ALA A 22 -6.13 -0.98 -2.72
CA ALA A 22 -7.05 -0.71 -1.63
C ALA A 22 -8.24 0.12 -2.13
N TYR A 23 -9.45 -0.36 -1.88
CA TYR A 23 -10.69 0.34 -2.17
C TYR A 23 -11.53 0.51 -0.90
N LEU A 24 -12.01 1.71 -0.64
CA LEU A 24 -13.03 1.96 0.37
C LEU A 24 -14.39 1.57 -0.22
N VAL A 25 -15.11 0.68 0.45
CA VAL A 25 -16.41 0.20 -0.01
C VAL A 25 -17.47 0.33 1.08
N LYS A 26 -18.72 0.45 0.65
CA LYS A 26 -19.90 0.40 1.52
C LYS A 26 -20.85 -0.71 1.05
N ASN A 27 -21.43 -1.42 2.02
CA ASN A 27 -22.53 -2.33 1.72
C ASN A 27 -23.82 -1.52 1.50
N TYR A 28 -24.65 -2.01 0.59
CA TYR A 28 -26.02 -1.54 0.40
C TYR A 28 -26.91 -2.74 0.07
N ARG A 29 -28.22 -2.60 0.25
CA ARG A 29 -29.18 -3.62 -0.14
C ARG A 29 -29.91 -3.20 -1.39
N GLU A 30 -30.12 -4.15 -2.29
CA GLU A 30 -30.93 -3.99 -3.49
C GLU A 30 -31.84 -5.21 -3.59
N GLY A 31 -33.12 -5.02 -3.25
CA GLY A 31 -34.02 -6.12 -2.88
C GLY A 31 -33.47 -6.93 -1.70
N ASN A 32 -33.47 -8.25 -1.84
CA ASN A 32 -32.98 -9.18 -0.81
C ASN A 32 -31.46 -9.49 -0.91
N LYS A 33 -30.72 -8.82 -1.80
CA LYS A 33 -29.28 -9.06 -1.99
C LYS A 33 -28.44 -7.96 -1.36
N VAL A 34 -27.40 -8.33 -0.61
CA VAL A 34 -26.37 -7.42 -0.11
C VAL A 34 -25.33 -7.20 -1.22
N LYS A 35 -25.17 -5.95 -1.66
CA LYS A 35 -24.20 -5.54 -2.69
C LYS A 35 -23.16 -4.59 -2.10
N GLN A 36 -22.05 -4.44 -2.82
CA GLN A 36 -20.93 -3.56 -2.44
C GLN A 36 -20.82 -2.40 -3.45
N LYS A 37 -20.79 -1.16 -2.96
CA LYS A 37 -20.49 0.02 -3.78
C LYS A 37 -19.10 0.54 -3.42
N VAL A 38 -18.26 0.75 -4.43
CA VAL A 38 -16.96 1.41 -4.28
C VAL A 38 -17.21 2.88 -3.99
N VAL A 39 -16.68 3.35 -2.86
CA VAL A 39 -16.73 4.75 -2.43
C VAL A 39 -15.52 5.51 -2.98
N SER A 40 -14.32 4.94 -2.83
CA SER A 40 -13.09 5.57 -3.29
C SER A 40 -11.97 4.56 -3.45
N TYR A 41 -11.08 4.83 -4.40
CA TYR A 41 -9.79 4.13 -4.49
C TYR A 41 -8.78 4.80 -3.56
N LEU A 42 -8.16 4.04 -2.65
CA LEU A 42 -7.24 4.59 -1.65
C LEU A 42 -5.78 4.58 -2.15
N GLY A 43 -5.40 3.58 -2.93
CA GLY A 43 -4.03 3.48 -3.46
C GLY A 43 -3.65 2.07 -3.87
N SER A 44 -2.45 1.92 -4.42
CA SER A 44 -1.86 0.61 -4.70
C SER A 44 -0.40 0.58 -4.30
N ILE A 45 0.05 -0.56 -3.80
CA ILE A 45 1.46 -0.83 -3.50
C ILE A 45 1.84 -2.19 -4.06
N THR A 46 3.12 -2.37 -4.33
CA THR A 46 3.69 -3.67 -4.72
C THR A 46 4.40 -4.28 -3.53
N GLY A 47 3.97 -5.47 -3.12
CA GLY A 47 4.67 -6.32 -2.17
C GLY A 47 5.67 -7.23 -2.90
N TYR A 48 6.80 -7.44 -2.25
CA TYR A 48 7.87 -8.33 -2.70
C TYR A 48 7.94 -9.53 -1.78
N LYS A 49 8.30 -10.71 -2.28
CA LYS A 49 8.40 -11.90 -1.42
C LYS A 49 9.48 -11.68 -0.36
N LYS A 50 9.08 -11.65 0.91
CA LYS A 50 10.01 -11.71 2.04
C LYS A 50 10.44 -13.15 2.23
N ARG A 51 11.75 -13.38 2.26
CA ARG A 51 12.33 -14.71 2.49
C ARG A 51 13.09 -14.75 3.81
N ASN A 52 13.08 -15.91 4.47
CA ASN A 52 13.95 -16.18 5.61
C ASN A 52 15.34 -16.66 5.13
N GLU A 53 16.24 -16.93 6.08
CA GLU A 53 17.59 -17.43 5.83
C GLU A 53 17.61 -18.77 5.07
N ARG A 54 16.53 -19.56 5.20
CA ARG A 54 16.32 -20.83 4.49
C ARG A 54 15.70 -20.65 3.10
N ASN A 55 15.62 -19.41 2.60
CA ASN A 55 15.05 -19.05 1.31
C ASN A 55 13.53 -19.36 1.17
N GLU A 56 12.81 -19.55 2.28
CA GLU A 56 11.36 -19.81 2.31
C GLU A 56 10.58 -18.50 2.34
N VAL A 57 9.43 -18.43 1.66
CA VAL A 57 8.60 -17.23 1.64
C VAL A 57 7.82 -17.12 2.94
N VAL A 58 8.17 -16.14 3.78
CA VAL A 58 7.55 -15.91 5.10
C VAL A 58 6.54 -14.75 5.10
N GLY A 59 6.45 -14.01 4.00
CA GLY A 59 5.49 -12.91 3.87
C GLY A 59 5.76 -12.02 2.67
N GLU A 60 5.24 -10.81 2.75
CA GLU A 60 5.47 -9.74 1.79
C GLU A 60 6.24 -8.61 2.47
N ASP A 61 7.20 -8.05 1.76
CA ASP A 61 7.94 -6.87 2.16
C ASP A 61 7.50 -5.65 1.32
N PHE A 62 7.42 -4.50 1.97
CA PHE A 62 6.98 -3.25 1.36
C PHE A 62 8.04 -2.17 1.58
N TYR A 63 8.67 -1.74 0.49
CA TYR A 63 9.74 -0.74 0.58
C TYR A 63 9.26 0.58 1.22
N PRO A 64 10.09 1.23 2.06
CA PRO A 64 9.66 2.40 2.82
C PRO A 64 9.15 3.58 1.99
N ILE A 65 9.81 3.91 0.89
CA ILE A 65 9.41 5.03 0.02
C ILE A 65 8.05 4.77 -0.65
N PRO A 66 7.82 3.63 -1.34
CA PRO A 66 6.49 3.26 -1.83
C PRO A 66 5.41 3.24 -0.74
N THR A 67 5.71 2.77 0.46
CA THR A 67 4.79 2.78 1.61
C THR A 67 4.39 4.21 1.98
N LYS A 68 5.35 5.12 2.13
CA LYS A 68 5.08 6.55 2.39
C LYS A 68 4.16 7.16 1.33
N LEU A 69 4.44 6.89 0.05
CA LEU A 69 3.63 7.39 -1.06
C LEU A 69 2.22 6.80 -1.08
N PHE A 70 2.09 5.52 -0.74
CA PHE A 70 0.79 4.85 -0.60
C PHE A 70 -0.08 5.53 0.45
N TYR A 71 0.46 5.77 1.66
CA TYR A 71 -0.27 6.43 2.74
C TYR A 71 -0.60 7.89 2.41
N LYS A 72 0.33 8.65 1.81
CA LYS A 72 0.07 10.01 1.35
C LYS A 72 -1.08 10.06 0.34
N LYS A 73 -1.15 9.09 -0.57
CA LYS A 73 -2.24 8.95 -1.54
C LYS A 73 -3.57 8.59 -0.87
N ALA A 74 -3.54 7.64 0.07
CA ALA A 74 -4.72 7.25 0.84
C ALA A 74 -5.30 8.44 1.61
N GLN A 75 -4.47 9.19 2.35
CA GLN A 75 -4.88 10.41 3.06
C GLN A 75 -5.50 11.44 2.11
N LYS A 76 -4.84 11.71 0.98
CA LYS A 76 -5.35 12.66 -0.03
C LYS A 76 -6.74 12.25 -0.53
N ASN A 77 -6.95 10.95 -0.78
CA ASN A 77 -8.23 10.46 -1.27
C ASN A 77 -9.31 10.40 -0.18
N LEU A 78 -8.95 10.19 1.08
CA LEU A 78 -9.87 10.28 2.22
C LEU A 78 -10.29 11.72 2.50
N ASN A 79 -9.37 12.69 2.38
CA ASN A 79 -9.67 14.11 2.58
C ASN A 79 -10.62 14.69 1.52
N LYS A 80 -10.70 14.05 0.34
CA LYS A 80 -11.70 14.39 -0.69
C LYS A 80 -13.10 13.89 -0.37
N LEU A 81 -13.24 12.99 0.62
CA LEU A 81 -14.52 12.48 1.05
C LEU A 81 -15.06 13.33 2.18
N ASN A 82 -16.36 13.62 2.14
CA ASN A 82 -17.06 14.28 3.23
C ASN A 82 -17.37 13.28 4.36
N ILE A 83 -16.34 12.77 5.02
CA ILE A 83 -16.47 11.82 6.15
C ILE A 83 -15.75 12.34 7.39
N PRO A 84 -16.21 11.99 8.61
CA PRO A 84 -15.59 12.45 9.86
C PRO A 84 -14.13 12.01 9.98
N GLU A 85 -13.29 12.83 10.63
CA GLU A 85 -11.86 12.53 10.82
C GLU A 85 -11.65 11.20 11.57
N LYS A 86 -12.48 10.92 12.58
CA LYS A 86 -12.49 9.65 13.31
C LYS A 86 -12.66 8.43 12.39
N GLU A 87 -13.44 8.55 11.32
CA GLU A 87 -13.60 7.48 10.33
C GLU A 87 -12.39 7.39 9.39
N LYS A 88 -11.77 8.52 9.02
CA LYS A 88 -10.52 8.53 8.25
C LYS A 88 -9.41 7.80 9.02
N ASP A 89 -9.26 8.10 10.32
CA ASP A 89 -8.28 7.45 11.19
C ASP A 89 -8.50 5.93 11.31
N LYS A 90 -9.76 5.50 11.43
CA LYS A 90 -10.10 4.07 11.42
C LYS A 90 -9.69 3.41 10.11
N VAL A 91 -9.92 4.07 8.97
CA VAL A 91 -9.52 3.54 7.66
C VAL A 91 -8.00 3.42 7.59
N LEU A 92 -7.24 4.43 8.02
CA LEU A 92 -5.77 4.38 8.03
C LEU A 92 -5.23 3.28 8.95
N LYS A 93 -5.78 3.12 10.15
CA LYS A 93 -5.45 2.01 11.06
C LYS A 93 -5.79 0.64 10.45
N THR A 94 -6.87 0.56 9.68
CA THR A 94 -7.23 -0.70 8.99
C THR A 94 -6.28 -0.98 7.83
N LEU A 95 -5.77 0.04 7.14
CA LEU A 95 -4.74 -0.12 6.10
C LEU A 95 -3.45 -0.70 6.69
N SER A 96 -3.05 -0.25 7.88
CA SER A 96 -1.80 -0.66 8.52
C SER A 96 -1.77 -2.12 8.97
N LEU A 97 -2.92 -2.78 9.09
CA LEU A 97 -2.98 -4.22 9.35
C LEU A 97 -2.44 -5.05 8.19
N LYS A 98 -2.47 -4.53 6.96
CA LYS A 98 -1.96 -5.24 5.77
C LYS A 98 -0.66 -4.66 5.23
N ILE A 99 -0.53 -3.33 5.22
CA ILE A 99 0.67 -2.64 4.75
C ILE A 99 1.23 -1.88 5.95
N PRO A 100 2.20 -2.43 6.69
CA PRO A 100 2.79 -1.77 7.84
C PRO A 100 3.29 -0.37 7.47
N CYS A 101 3.04 0.61 8.33
CA CYS A 101 3.58 1.95 8.12
C CYS A 101 5.07 1.94 8.45
N SER A 102 5.91 2.42 7.54
CA SER A 102 7.34 2.55 7.80
C SER A 102 7.59 3.68 8.79
N SER A 103 8.51 3.44 9.72
CA SER A 103 8.96 4.42 10.69
C SER A 103 9.65 5.61 10.02
N SER A 104 9.69 6.75 10.71
CA SER A 104 10.40 7.94 10.23
C SER A 104 11.89 7.68 10.00
N LYS A 105 12.51 6.80 10.79
CA LYS A 105 13.91 6.38 10.63
C LYS A 105 14.11 5.59 9.33
N GLU A 106 13.30 4.56 9.09
CA GLU A 106 13.38 3.75 7.86
C GLU A 106 13.15 4.59 6.60
N ILE A 107 12.22 5.55 6.66
CA ILE A 107 11.97 6.47 5.54
C ILE A 107 13.19 7.36 5.28
N LYS A 108 13.77 7.98 6.31
CA LYS A 108 14.95 8.86 6.15
C LYS A 108 16.15 8.09 5.62
N GLN A 109 16.36 6.87 6.12
CA GLN A 109 17.44 6.00 5.65
C GLN A 109 17.24 5.63 4.17
N ALA A 110 16.05 5.18 3.79
CA ALA A 110 15.76 4.84 2.39
C ALA A 110 15.89 6.07 1.46
N GLU A 111 15.52 7.27 1.92
CA GLU A 111 15.70 8.52 1.16
C GLU A 111 17.18 8.86 0.96
N MET A 112 18.03 8.63 1.96
CA MET A 112 19.48 8.82 1.86
C MET A 112 20.11 7.82 0.89
N GLU A 113 19.81 6.54 1.04
CA GLU A 113 20.31 5.48 0.14
C GLU A 113 19.90 5.72 -1.32
N PHE A 114 18.67 6.20 -1.53
CA PHE A 114 18.19 6.56 -2.87
C PHE A 114 18.96 7.74 -3.47
N LYS A 115 19.29 8.77 -2.68
CA LYS A 115 20.10 9.90 -3.13
C LYS A 115 21.51 9.49 -3.51
N VAL A 116 22.17 8.69 -2.67
CA VAL A 116 23.53 8.18 -2.93
C VAL A 116 23.57 7.41 -4.25
N ARG A 117 22.63 6.47 -4.45
CA ARG A 117 22.52 5.74 -5.72
C ARG A 117 22.32 6.67 -6.92
N LEU A 118 21.48 7.69 -6.79
CA LEU A 118 21.27 8.66 -7.88
C LEU A 118 22.53 9.44 -8.23
N GLU A 119 23.39 9.74 -7.26
CA GLU A 119 24.68 10.40 -7.50
C GLU A 119 25.68 9.45 -8.17
N GLU A 120 25.77 8.19 -7.72
CA GLU A 120 26.59 7.14 -8.36
C GLU A 120 26.19 6.91 -9.83
N PHE A 121 24.89 6.91 -10.13
CA PHE A 121 24.42 6.78 -11.51
C PHE A 121 24.81 7.98 -12.40
N LYS A 122 24.97 9.17 -11.83
CA LYS A 122 25.35 10.38 -12.58
C LYS A 122 26.84 10.46 -12.84
N THR A 123 27.67 9.82 -12.02
CA THR A 123 29.13 9.81 -12.20
C THR A 123 29.61 8.70 -13.14
N LEU A 124 28.76 7.70 -13.40
CA LEU A 124 29.03 6.57 -14.30
C LEU A 124 28.52 6.75 -15.74
N GLY A 125 27.85 7.88 -16.04
CA GLY A 125 27.33 8.21 -17.37
C GLY A 125 27.91 9.52 -17.88
#